data_AF-A0A7J3CJP3-F1
#
_entry.id   AF-A0A7J3CJP3-F1
#
_cell.length_a   1.000
_cell.length_b   1.000
_cell.length_c   1.000
_cell.angle_alpha   90.00
_cell.angle_beta   90.00
_cell.angle_gamma   90.00
#
_symmetry.space_group_name_H-M   'P 1'
#
loop_
_entity.id
_entity.type
_entity.pdbx_description
1 polymer ?
#
loop_
_entity_poly.entity_id
_entity_poly.type
_entity_poly.pdbx_seq_one_letter_code
_entity_poly.pdbx_strand_id
1 'polypeptide(L)'
;MLIENNTELKGDEMESKKNKKDNEQEFEQAYLEFQIIQQQMLQIQEQVKMFENQEKELVIALNAISQLQKIEGKNKVLVPVVNGIFIEGELKKPENFIINIGGNVAVKKTKEEAEGIINQNIMEIQDYKEKLVLEFNKLNSKLESIAEKIKKIE
;
A
#
# COMPACT_ATOMS: atom_id res chain seq x y z
N MET A 1 19.30 -71.91 14.53
CA MET A 1 18.59 -70.87 15.31
C MET A 1 19.19 -69.52 14.95
N LEU A 2 18.35 -68.68 14.33
CA LEU A 2 18.30 -67.21 14.41
C LEU A 2 19.56 -66.39 14.06
N ILE A 3 19.75 -66.10 12.77
CA ILE A 3 20.48 -64.91 12.30
C ILE A 3 19.77 -64.34 11.05
N GLU A 4 18.57 -63.78 11.20
CA GLU A 4 17.91 -63.05 10.07
C GLU A 4 17.29 -61.68 10.46
N ASN A 5 17.23 -61.29 11.74
CA ASN A 5 16.41 -60.12 12.13
C ASN A 5 17.15 -58.77 12.27
N ASN A 6 18.42 -58.63 11.87
CA ASN A 6 19.19 -57.39 12.14
C ASN A 6 19.36 -56.44 10.93
N THR A 7 18.90 -56.86 9.75
CA THR A 7 19.02 -56.09 8.49
C THR A 7 17.77 -55.27 8.19
N GLU A 8 16.58 -55.76 8.55
CA GLU A 8 15.31 -55.02 8.42
C GLU A 8 15.20 -53.86 9.41
N LEU A 9 15.61 -54.06 10.68
CA LEU A 9 15.60 -53.02 11.73
C LEU A 9 16.47 -51.79 11.39
N LYS A 10 17.55 -51.95 10.60
CA LYS A 10 18.40 -50.83 10.16
C LYS A 10 17.82 -50.06 8.97
N GLY A 11 16.98 -50.70 8.15
CA GLY A 11 16.27 -50.06 7.03
C GLY A 11 15.19 -49.11 7.55
N ASP A 12 14.36 -49.59 8.47
CA ASP A 12 13.27 -48.82 9.08
C ASP A 12 13.78 -47.62 9.91
N GLU A 13 14.92 -47.75 10.60
CA GLU A 13 15.55 -46.65 11.34
C GLU A 13 16.18 -45.57 10.42
N MET A 14 16.69 -45.96 9.25
CA MET A 14 17.23 -45.01 8.27
C MET A 14 16.12 -44.28 7.52
N GLU A 15 15.03 -44.97 7.19
CA GLU A 15 13.88 -44.41 6.48
C GLU A 15 13.05 -43.46 7.36
N SER A 16 12.88 -43.79 8.66
CA SER A 16 12.24 -42.91 9.64
C SER A 16 13.06 -41.65 9.95
N LYS A 17 14.40 -41.75 10.01
CA LYS A 17 15.28 -40.57 10.17
C LYS A 17 15.30 -39.68 8.94
N LYS A 18 15.20 -40.25 7.74
CA LYS A 18 15.14 -39.51 6.47
C LYS A 18 13.82 -38.75 6.34
N ASN A 19 12.69 -39.42 6.56
CA ASN A 19 11.36 -38.78 6.56
C ASN A 19 11.24 -37.66 7.60
N LYS A 20 11.83 -37.82 8.78
CA LYS A 20 11.83 -36.77 9.81
C LYS A 20 12.63 -35.54 9.40
N LYS A 21 13.78 -35.74 8.74
CA LYS A 21 14.63 -34.65 8.25
C LYS A 21 14.01 -33.92 7.05
N ASP A 22 13.35 -34.66 6.16
CA ASP A 22 12.64 -34.10 5.00
C ASP A 22 11.43 -33.26 5.47
N ASN A 23 10.65 -33.72 6.45
CA ASN A 23 9.56 -32.95 7.06
C ASN A 23 10.05 -31.66 7.77
N GLU A 24 11.18 -31.71 8.46
CA GLU A 24 11.78 -30.55 9.13
C GLU A 24 12.20 -29.48 8.10
N GLN A 25 12.80 -29.90 6.98
CA GLN A 25 13.16 -29.00 5.89
C GLN A 25 11.93 -28.40 5.18
N GLU A 26 10.88 -29.19 4.95
CA GLU A 26 9.63 -28.70 4.37
C GLU A 26 8.92 -27.71 5.30
N PHE A 27 8.92 -27.96 6.61
CA PHE A 27 8.39 -27.04 7.60
C PHE A 27 9.14 -25.70 7.59
N GLU A 28 10.48 -25.73 7.66
CA GLU A 28 11.31 -24.52 7.64
C GLU A 28 11.07 -23.66 6.39
N GLN A 29 10.97 -24.30 5.21
CA GLN A 29 10.69 -23.62 3.96
C GLN A 29 9.30 -22.98 3.94
N ALA A 30 8.27 -23.73 4.36
CA ALA A 30 6.90 -23.23 4.43
C ALA A 30 6.76 -22.09 5.43
N TYR A 31 7.42 -22.18 6.59
CA TYR A 31 7.41 -21.14 7.61
C TYR A 31 8.12 -19.86 7.13
N LEU A 32 9.24 -19.98 6.43
CA LEU A 32 9.93 -18.83 5.84
C LEU A 32 9.04 -18.14 4.78
N GLU A 33 8.40 -18.92 3.92
CA GLU A 33 7.48 -18.39 2.91
C GLU A 33 6.29 -17.67 3.56
N PHE A 34 5.73 -18.24 4.63
CA PHE A 34 4.66 -17.63 5.43
C PHE A 34 5.08 -16.27 5.99
N GLN A 35 6.29 -16.15 6.54
CA GLN A 35 6.82 -14.88 7.06
C GLN A 35 7.00 -13.83 5.95
N ILE A 36 7.55 -14.22 4.80
CA ILE A 36 7.75 -13.32 3.66
C ILE A 36 6.41 -12.77 3.16
N ILE A 37 5.41 -13.64 2.99
CA ILE A 37 4.08 -13.21 2.52
C ILE A 37 3.42 -12.26 3.52
N GLN A 38 3.51 -12.53 4.83
CA GLN A 38 3.01 -11.58 5.84
C GLN A 38 3.68 -10.21 5.73
N GLN A 39 5.00 -10.17 5.55
CA GLN A 39 5.71 -8.91 5.38
C GLN A 39 5.26 -8.16 4.13
N GLN A 40 5.06 -8.86 3.00
CA GLN A 40 4.53 -8.26 1.77
C GLN A 40 3.12 -7.70 1.98
N MET A 41 2.25 -8.43 2.68
CA MET A 41 0.89 -7.97 3.00
C MET A 41 0.89 -6.70 3.86
N LEU A 42 1.80 -6.60 4.84
CA LEU A 42 1.97 -5.38 5.65
C LEU A 42 2.42 -4.18 4.78
N GLN A 43 3.37 -4.40 3.86
CA GLN A 43 3.81 -3.35 2.94
C GLN A 43 2.67 -2.85 2.04
N ILE A 44 1.83 -3.77 1.53
CA ILE A 44 0.66 -3.39 0.73
C ILE A 44 -0.32 -2.54 1.56
N GLN A 45 -0.59 -2.92 2.81
CA GLN A 45 -1.47 -2.14 3.69
C GLN A 45 -0.94 -0.72 3.93
N GLU A 46 0.38 -0.57 4.14
CA GLU A 46 1.01 0.74 4.29
C GLU A 46 0.88 1.59 3.00
N GLN A 47 1.08 0.98 1.83
CA GLN A 47 0.91 1.65 0.54
C GLN A 47 -0.53 2.09 0.30
N VAL A 48 -1.52 1.23 0.59
CA VAL A 48 -2.94 1.59 0.49
C VAL A 48 -3.27 2.79 1.39
N LYS A 49 -2.78 2.78 2.64
CA LYS A 49 -2.97 3.90 3.57
C LYS A 49 -2.32 5.19 3.08
N MET A 50 -1.13 5.11 2.47
CA MET A 50 -0.48 6.27 1.85
C MET A 50 -1.36 6.85 0.73
N PHE A 51 -1.87 6.00 -0.16
CA PHE A 51 -2.76 6.42 -1.25
C PHE A 51 -4.08 7.00 -0.75
N GLU A 52 -4.67 6.46 0.32
CA GLU A 52 -5.87 7.04 0.94
C GLU A 52 -5.63 8.45 1.49
N ASN A 53 -4.47 8.71 2.08
CA ASN A 53 -4.13 10.05 2.55
C ASN A 53 -3.93 11.02 1.39
N GLN A 54 -3.24 10.59 0.32
CA GLN A 54 -3.09 11.39 -0.90
C GLN A 54 -4.44 11.71 -1.55
N GLU A 55 -5.33 10.71 -1.65
CA GLU A 55 -6.70 10.89 -2.17
C GLU A 55 -7.48 11.93 -1.35
N LYS A 56 -7.40 11.87 -0.01
CA LYS A 56 -8.04 12.86 0.88
C LYS A 56 -7.48 14.27 0.65
N GLU A 57 -6.17 14.42 0.51
CA GLU A 57 -5.55 15.72 0.21
C GLU A 57 -6.05 16.31 -1.11
N LEU A 58 -6.17 15.48 -2.16
CA LEU A 58 -6.70 15.90 -3.46
C LEU A 58 -8.17 16.32 -3.38
N VAL A 59 -9.00 15.60 -2.62
CA VAL A 59 -10.40 15.97 -2.38
C VAL A 59 -10.51 17.30 -1.62
N ILE A 60 -9.63 17.53 -0.63
CA ILE A 60 -9.56 18.82 0.07
C ILE A 60 -9.16 19.93 -0.91
N ALA A 61 -8.20 19.68 -1.80
CA ALA A 61 -7.76 20.65 -2.81
C ALA A 61 -8.89 21.01 -3.80
N LEU A 62 -9.68 20.04 -4.28
CA LEU A 62 -10.86 20.31 -5.12
C LEU A 62 -11.87 21.22 -4.42
N ASN A 63 -12.15 20.92 -3.15
CA ASN A 63 -13.04 21.75 -2.35
C ASN A 63 -12.47 23.16 -2.18
N ALA A 64 -11.15 23.30 -1.92
CA ALA A 64 -10.51 24.60 -1.81
C ALA A 64 -10.61 25.42 -3.10
N ILE A 65 -10.35 24.80 -4.26
CA ILE A 65 -10.51 25.45 -5.58
C ILE A 65 -11.94 25.97 -5.75
N SER A 66 -12.94 25.14 -5.44
CA SER A 66 -14.35 25.51 -5.53
C SER A 66 -14.72 26.67 -4.59
N GLN A 67 -14.21 26.67 -3.35
CA GLN A 67 -14.45 27.75 -2.39
C GLN A 67 -13.78 29.06 -2.80
N LEU A 68 -12.54 29.00 -3.32
CA LEU A 68 -11.83 30.18 -3.80
C LEU A 68 -12.56 30.88 -4.97
N GLN A 69 -13.29 30.11 -5.79
CA GLN A 69 -14.07 30.64 -6.91
C GLN A 69 -15.37 31.34 -6.49
N LYS A 70 -15.81 31.16 -5.25
CA LYS A 70 -16.97 31.83 -4.64
C LYS A 70 -16.60 33.15 -3.96
N ILE A 71 -15.32 33.49 -3.89
CA ILE A 71 -14.86 34.77 -3.35
C ILE A 71 -15.37 35.90 -4.24
N GLU A 72 -16.05 36.87 -3.64
CA GLU A 72 -16.48 38.10 -4.28
C GLU A 72 -15.63 39.27 -3.76
N GLY A 73 -15.29 40.21 -4.65
CA GLY A 73 -14.52 41.40 -4.29
C GLY A 73 -13.11 41.10 -3.78
N LYS A 74 -12.64 41.95 -2.86
CA LYS A 74 -11.36 41.83 -2.19
C LYS A 74 -11.59 41.50 -0.72
N ASN A 75 -11.22 40.30 -0.32
CA ASN A 75 -11.34 39.85 1.07
C ASN A 75 -10.01 40.00 1.79
N LYS A 76 -10.05 40.49 3.03
CA LYS A 76 -8.90 40.43 3.91
C LYS A 76 -8.67 38.99 4.37
N VAL A 77 -7.45 38.52 4.26
CA VAL A 77 -7.02 37.18 4.69
C VAL A 77 -5.81 37.30 5.60
N LEU A 78 -5.66 36.34 6.51
CA LEU A 78 -4.45 36.18 7.29
C LEU A 78 -3.57 35.13 6.63
N VAL A 79 -2.36 35.51 6.25
CA VAL A 79 -1.37 34.60 5.68
C VAL A 79 -0.40 34.21 6.80
N PRO A 80 -0.32 32.91 7.17
CA PRO A 80 0.63 32.46 8.17
C PRO A 80 2.06 32.55 7.62
N VAL A 81 2.97 33.13 8.39
CA VAL A 81 4.41 33.10 8.08
C VAL A 81 5.09 32.00 8.89
N VAL A 82 4.70 31.87 10.17
CA VAL A 82 5.12 30.81 11.09
C VAL A 82 4.03 30.64 12.16
N ASN A 83 4.06 29.55 12.92
CA ASN A 83 3.10 29.30 14.00
C ASN A 83 2.96 30.50 14.93
N GLY A 84 1.74 31.02 15.02
CA GLY A 84 1.40 32.18 15.85
C GLY A 84 1.71 33.55 15.24
N ILE A 85 2.31 33.62 14.04
CA ILE A 85 2.66 34.88 13.36
C ILE A 85 1.99 34.92 11.99
N PHE A 86 1.15 35.94 11.79
CA PHE A 86 0.35 36.14 10.58
C PHE A 86 0.59 37.53 10.01
N ILE A 87 0.50 37.66 8.69
CA ILE A 87 0.43 38.94 7.99
C ILE A 87 -0.98 39.13 7.40
N GLU A 88 -1.47 40.36 7.37
CA GLU A 88 -2.69 40.69 6.63
C GLU A 88 -2.38 40.73 5.13
N GLY A 89 -3.25 40.13 4.33
CA GLY A 89 -3.23 40.19 2.87
C GLY A 89 -4.62 40.43 2.29
N GLU A 90 -4.67 40.78 1.00
CA GLU A 90 -5.90 40.85 0.22
C GLU A 90 -5.98 39.67 -0.75
N LEU A 91 -7.06 38.90 -0.68
CA LEU A 91 -7.37 37.83 -1.61
C LEU A 91 -8.51 38.25 -2.53
N LYS A 92 -8.28 38.11 -3.84
CA LYS A 92 -9.31 38.22 -4.88
C LYS A 92 -9.62 36.85 -5.46
N LYS A 93 -10.77 36.74 -6.14
CA LYS A 93 -11.12 35.55 -6.91
C LYS A 93 -9.97 35.18 -7.88
N PRO A 94 -9.41 33.96 -7.81
CA PRO A 94 -8.34 33.57 -8.71
C PRO A 94 -8.90 33.30 -10.12
N GLU A 95 -8.26 33.87 -11.14
CA GLU A 95 -8.58 33.55 -12.54
C GLU A 95 -7.90 32.25 -12.99
N ASN A 96 -6.74 31.94 -12.37
CA ASN A 96 -5.92 30.81 -12.74
C ASN A 96 -5.24 30.20 -11.51
N PHE A 97 -4.88 28.94 -11.63
CA PHE A 97 -4.13 28.15 -10.65
C PHE A 97 -2.77 27.77 -11.23
N ILE A 98 -1.75 27.73 -10.39
CA ILE A 98 -0.40 27.26 -10.78
C ILE A 98 -0.28 25.82 -10.29
N ILE A 99 -0.06 24.90 -11.22
CA ILE A 99 0.00 23.46 -10.94
C ILE A 99 1.37 22.94 -11.33
N ASN A 100 2.02 22.20 -10.43
CA ASN A 100 3.24 21.47 -10.72
C ASN A 100 2.90 20.15 -11.43
N ILE A 101 3.50 19.91 -12.58
CA ILE A 101 3.32 18.69 -13.38
C ILE A 101 4.56 17.78 -13.39
N GLY A 102 5.54 18.08 -12.53
CA GLY A 102 6.81 17.35 -12.44
C GLY A 102 7.93 17.96 -13.27
N GLY A 103 9.14 17.40 -13.13
CA GLY A 103 10.31 17.82 -13.92
C GLY A 103 10.71 19.29 -13.72
N ASN A 104 10.43 19.88 -12.56
CA ASN A 104 10.58 21.32 -12.26
C ASN A 104 9.74 22.24 -13.16
N VAL A 105 8.62 21.73 -13.70
CA VAL A 105 7.70 22.51 -14.54
C VAL A 105 6.39 22.78 -13.81
N ALA A 106 5.99 24.06 -13.78
CA ALA A 106 4.69 24.49 -13.30
C ALA A 106 3.94 25.23 -14.42
N VAL A 107 2.66 24.94 -14.56
CA VAL A 107 1.79 25.49 -15.61
C VAL A 107 0.63 26.26 -15.00
N LYS A 108 0.23 27.34 -15.69
CA LYS A 108 -0.97 28.10 -15.35
C LYS A 108 -2.19 27.40 -15.96
N LYS A 109 -3.22 27.15 -15.16
CA LYS A 109 -4.42 26.41 -15.53
C LYS A 109 -5.69 27.14 -15.10
N THR A 110 -6.76 27.00 -15.89
CA THR A 110 -8.09 27.46 -15.45
C THR A 110 -8.59 26.59 -14.30
N LYS A 111 -9.71 26.99 -13.70
CA LYS A 111 -10.41 26.18 -12.70
C LYS A 111 -10.73 24.78 -13.24
N GLU A 112 -11.34 24.72 -14.42
CA GLU A 112 -11.84 23.48 -15.04
C GLU A 112 -10.66 22.55 -15.38
N GLU A 113 -9.56 23.10 -15.90
CA GLU A 113 -8.36 22.31 -16.17
C GLU A 113 -7.71 21.80 -14.88
N ALA A 114 -7.68 22.63 -13.83
CA ALA A 114 -7.12 22.25 -12.53
C ALA A 114 -7.93 21.12 -11.88
N GLU A 115 -9.26 21.25 -11.88
CA GLU A 115 -10.17 20.21 -11.40
C GLU A 115 -10.05 18.93 -12.23
N GLY A 116 -9.89 19.04 -13.55
CA GLY A 116 -9.66 17.91 -14.44
C GLY A 116 -8.39 17.12 -14.09
N ILE A 117 -7.26 17.82 -13.88
CA ILE A 117 -5.99 17.20 -13.49
C ILE A 117 -6.12 16.49 -12.13
N ILE A 118 -6.74 17.15 -11.15
CA ILE A 118 -6.89 16.56 -9.82
C ILE A 118 -7.81 15.33 -9.85
N ASN A 119 -8.92 15.40 -10.59
CA ASN A 119 -9.82 14.25 -10.75
C ASN A 119 -9.14 13.08 -11.45
N GLN A 120 -8.32 13.34 -12.48
CA GLN A 120 -7.52 12.29 -13.11
C GLN A 120 -6.57 11.63 -12.12
N ASN A 121 -5.85 12.41 -11.30
CA ASN A 121 -4.96 11.87 -10.28
C ASN A 121 -5.72 11.02 -9.24
N ILE A 122 -6.94 11.42 -8.85
CA ILE A 122 -7.80 10.62 -7.96
C ILE A 122 -8.15 9.28 -8.62
N MET A 123 -8.57 9.29 -9.89
CA MET A 123 -8.89 8.06 -10.62
C MET A 123 -7.69 7.12 -10.75
N GLU A 124 -6.50 7.66 -11.02
CA GLU A 124 -5.26 6.88 -11.07
C GLU A 124 -4.95 6.24 -9.70
N ILE A 125 -5.04 7.01 -8.62
CA ILE A 125 -4.86 6.49 -7.25
C ILE A 125 -5.87 5.36 -6.95
N GLN A 126 -7.13 5.52 -7.35
CA GLN A 126 -8.17 4.52 -7.13
C GLN A 126 -7.87 3.21 -7.88
N ASP A 127 -7.45 3.30 -9.15
CA ASP A 127 -7.03 2.15 -9.96
C ASP A 127 -5.82 1.43 -9.34
N TYR A 128 -4.81 2.18 -8.86
CA TYR A 128 -3.67 1.59 -8.16
C TYR A 128 -4.07 0.90 -6.85
N LYS A 129 -4.95 1.52 -6.05
CA LYS A 129 -5.47 0.90 -4.82
C LYS A 129 -6.21 -0.40 -5.11
N GLU A 130 -7.04 -0.43 -6.15
CA GLU A 130 -7.76 -1.65 -6.54
C GLU A 130 -6.79 -2.78 -6.89
N LYS A 131 -5.74 -2.49 -7.65
CA LYS A 131 -4.67 -3.46 -7.98
C LYS A 131 -3.98 -4.00 -6.72
N LEU A 132 -3.65 -3.12 -5.77
CA LEU A 132 -3.05 -3.51 -4.49
C LEU A 132 -3.98 -4.39 -3.65
N VAL A 133 -5.27 -4.10 -3.62
CA VAL A 133 -6.27 -4.93 -2.92
C VAL A 133 -6.39 -6.31 -3.56
N LEU A 134 -6.39 -6.38 -4.89
CA LEU A 134 -6.38 -7.66 -5.61
C LEU A 134 -5.11 -8.47 -5.32
N GLU A 135 -3.96 -7.83 -5.26
CA GLU A 135 -2.69 -8.47 -4.89
C GLU A 135 -2.71 -8.96 -3.44
N PHE A 136 -3.19 -8.14 -2.51
CA PHE A 136 -3.34 -8.50 -1.11
C PHE A 136 -4.21 -9.76 -0.94
N ASN A 137 -5.34 -9.82 -1.64
CA ASN A 137 -6.24 -10.97 -1.58
C ASN A 137 -5.58 -12.25 -2.12
N LYS A 138 -4.80 -12.15 -3.20
CA LYS A 138 -4.02 -13.29 -3.74
C LYS A 138 -2.98 -13.78 -2.73
N LEU A 139 -2.26 -12.86 -2.08
CA LEU A 139 -1.29 -13.19 -1.04
C LEU A 139 -1.97 -13.82 0.17
N ASN A 140 -3.14 -13.32 0.58
CA ASN A 140 -3.91 -13.88 1.69
C ASN A 140 -4.34 -15.34 1.41
N SER A 141 -4.89 -15.62 0.23
CA SER A 141 -5.24 -17.00 -0.15
C SER A 141 -4.01 -17.92 -0.20
N LYS A 142 -2.85 -17.42 -0.64
CA LYS A 142 -1.60 -18.18 -0.61
C LYS A 142 -1.13 -18.45 0.82
N LEU A 143 -1.24 -17.45 1.69
CA LEU A 143 -0.90 -17.55 3.11
C LEU A 143 -1.76 -18.61 3.82
N GLU A 144 -3.05 -18.64 3.56
CA GLU A 144 -3.99 -19.66 4.07
C GLU A 144 -3.57 -21.08 3.64
N SER A 145 -3.21 -21.27 2.37
CA SER A 145 -2.73 -22.58 1.88
C SER A 145 -1.43 -23.01 2.54
N ILE A 146 -0.50 -22.09 2.79
CA ILE A 146 0.76 -22.39 3.47
C ILE A 146 0.52 -22.72 4.95
N ALA A 147 -0.36 -21.97 5.62
CA ALA A 147 -0.74 -22.25 7.01
C ALA A 147 -1.34 -23.65 7.16
N GLU A 148 -2.18 -24.09 6.21
CA GLU A 148 -2.70 -25.46 6.19
C GLU A 148 -1.62 -26.52 5.98
N LYS A 149 -0.60 -26.25 5.15
CA LYS A 149 0.53 -27.16 4.96
C LYS A 149 1.35 -27.30 6.22
N ILE A 150 1.69 -26.18 6.86
CA ILE A 150 2.44 -26.15 8.12
C ILE A 150 1.72 -27.02 9.18
N LYS A 151 0.41 -26.84 9.34
CA LYS A 151 -0.41 -27.61 10.29
C LYS A 151 -0.47 -29.12 10.01
N LYS A 152 -0.23 -29.56 8.77
CA LYS A 152 -0.20 -30.98 8.38
C LYS A 152 1.18 -31.61 8.57
N ILE A 153 2.24 -30.80 8.61
CA ILE A 153 3.63 -31.23 8.82
C ILE A 153 3.95 -31.32 10.32
N GLU A 154 3.35 -30.45 11.13
CA GLU A 154 3.32 -30.49 12.61
C GLU A 154 2.59 -31.73 13.14
#